data_AF-A0A0P9S6Q5-F1
#
_entry.id   AF-A0A0P9S6Q5-F1
#
_cell.length_a   1.000
_cell.length_b   1.000
_cell.length_c   1.000
_cell.angle_alpha   90.00
_cell.angle_beta   90.00
_cell.angle_gamma   90.00
#
_symmetry.space_group_name_H-M   'P 1'
#
loop_
_entity.id
_entity.type
_entity.pdbx_description
1 polymer ?
#
loop_
_entity_poly.entity_id
_entity_poly.type
_entity_poly.pdbx_seq_one_letter_code
_entity_poly.pdbx_strand_id
1 'polypeptide(L)'
;MTELIWALEETTMNAPLRFNDALLIAGHAFEPFQCVAWAPQDGNGELSLTVIDRTSNRIGRKQIPSSTYSDKRQLASALEQARAEISNEGYDLEPWTMPT
;
A
#
# COMPACT_ATOMS: atom_id res chain seq x y z
N MET A 1 -28.89 5.56 -14.59
CA MET A 1 -28.07 6.36 -13.66
C MET A 1 -27.13 5.47 -12.86
N THR A 2 -27.60 4.37 -12.29
CA THR A 2 -26.79 3.36 -11.56
C THR A 2 -25.65 2.75 -12.39
N GLU A 3 -25.89 2.42 -13.66
CA GLU A 3 -24.87 1.82 -14.54
C GLU A 3 -23.71 2.78 -14.89
N LEU A 4 -24.00 4.09 -14.99
CA LEU A 4 -22.99 5.11 -15.26
C LEU A 4 -22.10 5.36 -14.04
N ILE A 5 -22.65 5.28 -12.83
CA ILE A 5 -21.90 5.42 -11.57
C ILE A 5 -20.97 4.20 -11.41
N TRP A 6 -21.49 2.99 -11.64
CA TRP A 6 -20.69 1.76 -11.63
C TRP A 6 -19.53 1.79 -12.65
N ALA A 7 -19.81 2.18 -13.90
CA ALA A 7 -18.81 2.25 -14.95
C ALA A 7 -17.72 3.31 -14.65
N LEU A 8 -18.09 4.44 -14.01
CA LEU A 8 -17.13 5.45 -13.59
C LEU A 8 -16.27 4.95 -12.41
N GLU A 9 -16.86 4.28 -11.42
CA GLU A 9 -16.12 3.64 -10.32
C GLU A 9 -15.14 2.57 -10.83
N GLU A 10 -15.56 1.71 -11.76
CA GLU A 10 -14.66 0.76 -12.41
C GLU A 10 -13.55 1.44 -13.22
N THR A 11 -13.86 2.53 -13.92
CA THR A 11 -12.84 3.27 -14.71
C THR A 11 -11.81 3.93 -13.79
N THR A 12 -12.22 4.47 -12.64
CA THR A 12 -11.29 5.01 -11.64
C THR A 12 -10.48 3.93 -10.91
N MET A 13 -11.06 2.75 -10.66
CA MET A 13 -10.35 1.62 -10.08
C MET A 13 -9.36 0.95 -11.04
N ASN A 14 -9.60 1.03 -12.35
CA ASN A 14 -8.74 0.43 -13.38
C ASN A 14 -7.72 1.41 -13.96
N ALA A 15 -7.77 2.70 -13.60
CA ALA A 15 -6.72 3.65 -13.98
C ALA A 15 -5.42 3.25 -13.28
N PRO A 16 -4.30 3.10 -14.01
CA PRO A 16 -3.02 2.77 -13.39
C PRO A 16 -2.64 3.80 -12.34
N LEU A 17 -2.34 3.33 -11.13
CA LEU A 17 -1.84 4.17 -10.04
C LEU A 17 -0.49 4.75 -10.43
N ARG A 18 -0.34 6.06 -10.19
CA ARG A 18 0.96 6.72 -10.30
C ARG A 18 1.79 6.38 -9.07
N PHE A 19 3.11 6.41 -9.24
CA PHE A 19 4.04 6.12 -8.16
C PHE A 19 3.80 6.96 -6.90
N ASN A 20 3.56 8.26 -7.05
CA ASN A 20 3.29 9.15 -5.91
C ASN A 20 2.00 8.79 -5.16
N ASP A 21 0.95 8.36 -5.88
CA ASP A 21 -0.29 7.91 -5.26
C ASP A 21 -0.05 6.61 -4.47
N ALA A 22 0.71 5.68 -5.04
CA ALA A 22 1.10 4.45 -4.35
C ALA A 22 1.93 4.71 -3.08
N LEU A 23 2.83 5.71 -3.11
CA LEU A 23 3.59 6.14 -1.92
C LEU A 23 2.68 6.66 -0.82
N LEU A 24 1.74 7.55 -1.16
CA LEU A 24 0.79 8.12 -0.19
C LEU A 24 -0.09 7.04 0.42
N ILE A 25 -0.65 6.17 -0.42
CA ILE A 25 -1.50 5.05 0.04
C ILE A 25 -0.71 4.13 0.98
N ALA A 26 0.49 3.71 0.59
CA ALA A 26 1.29 2.80 1.40
C ALA A 26 1.80 3.43 2.70
N GLY A 27 2.04 4.75 2.70
CA GLY A 27 2.44 5.51 3.90
C GLY A 27 1.39 5.48 5.02
N HIS A 28 0.10 5.47 4.66
CA HIS A 28 -1.02 5.41 5.61
C HIS A 28 -1.55 4.00 5.88
N ALA A 29 -1.09 3.00 5.13
CA ALA A 29 -1.61 1.64 5.22
C ALA A 29 -1.21 0.88 6.48
N PHE A 30 -0.38 1.43 7.37
CA PHE A 30 0.15 0.73 8.54
C PHE A 30 -0.06 1.46 9.86
N GLU A 31 -1.03 2.37 9.91
CA GLU A 31 -1.41 3.02 11.17
C GLU A 31 -1.74 1.98 12.26
N PRO A 32 -1.35 2.22 13.53
CA PRO A 32 -0.74 3.45 14.05
C PRO A 32 0.80 3.51 13.91
N PHE A 33 1.41 2.51 13.26
CA PHE A 33 2.86 2.46 13.07
C PHE A 33 3.29 3.36 11.92
N GLN A 34 4.53 3.87 12.00
CA GLN A 34 5.08 4.70 10.95
C GLN A 34 5.47 3.81 9.76
N CYS A 35 4.97 4.13 8.56
CA CYS A 35 5.46 3.54 7.33
C CYS A 35 6.31 4.55 6.56
N VAL A 36 7.55 4.16 6.24
CA VAL A 36 8.39 4.88 5.29
C VAL A 36 8.21 4.19 3.95
N ALA A 37 7.75 4.93 2.95
CA ALA A 37 7.59 4.47 1.57
C ALA A 37 8.53 5.25 0.65
N TRP A 38 9.30 4.58 -0.20
CA TRP A 38 10.29 5.23 -1.08
C TRP A 38 10.61 4.41 -2.33
N ALA A 39 11.24 5.07 -3.31
CA ALA A 39 11.84 4.43 -4.48
C ALA A 39 13.31 4.04 -4.20
N PRO A 40 13.74 2.80 -4.48
CA PRO A 40 15.14 2.44 -4.47
C PRO A 40 16.00 3.33 -5.38
N GLN A 41 17.24 3.58 -4.97
CA GLN A 41 18.18 4.44 -5.71
C GLN A 41 18.69 3.80 -7.00
N ASP A 42 18.52 2.48 -7.17
CA ASP A 42 18.89 1.75 -8.38
C ASP A 42 17.95 2.02 -9.57
N GLY A 43 16.83 2.71 -9.33
CA GLY A 43 15.91 3.14 -10.37
C GLY A 43 15.10 2.00 -10.98
N ASN A 44 15.01 0.84 -10.33
CA ASN A 44 14.22 -0.30 -10.83
C ASN A 44 12.70 -0.02 -10.88
N GLY A 45 12.27 1.13 -10.35
CA GLY A 45 10.89 1.58 -10.35
C GLY A 45 10.02 0.87 -9.32
N GLU A 46 10.58 0.11 -8.39
CA GLU A 46 9.87 -0.54 -7.30
C GLU A 46 9.48 0.45 -6.19
N LEU A 47 8.44 0.08 -5.46
CA LEU A 47 8.04 0.71 -4.22
C LEU A 47 8.61 -0.09 -3.04
N SER A 48 9.46 0.53 -2.23
CA SER A 48 9.99 -0.04 -0.99
C SER A 48 9.26 0.51 0.22
N LEU A 49 8.94 -0.38 1.16
CA LEU A 49 8.25 -0.07 2.42
C LEU A 49 9.09 -0.55 3.61
N THR A 50 9.12 0.24 4.68
CA THR A 50 9.54 -0.21 6.01
C THR A 50 8.59 0.35 7.05
N VAL A 51 8.07 -0.55 7.89
CA VAL A 51 7.16 -0.22 8.99
C VAL A 51 7.96 -0.20 10.29
N ILE A 52 7.75 0.84 11.09
CA ILE A 52 8.51 1.16 12.30
C ILE A 52 7.54 1.34 13.46
N ASP A 53 7.80 0.64 14.57
CA ASP A 53 6.98 0.77 15.77
C ASP A 53 7.31 2.03 16.60
N ARG A 54 6.53 2.27 17.64
CA ARG A 54 6.71 3.41 18.57
C ARG A 54 8.04 3.41 19.33
N THR A 55 8.77 2.30 19.32
CA THR A 55 10.10 2.15 19.95
C THR A 55 11.24 2.21 18.93
N SER A 56 10.94 2.61 17.68
CA SER A 56 11.89 2.68 16.56
C SER A 56 12.41 1.33 16.06
N ASN A 57 11.73 0.22 16.40
CA ASN A 57 12.05 -1.09 15.84
C ASN A 57 11.41 -1.26 14.47
N ARG A 58 12.11 -1.92 13.55
CA ARG A 58 11.58 -2.28 12.23
C ARG A 58 10.77 -3.56 12.37
N ILE A 59 9.48 -3.47 12.08
CA ILE A 59 8.52 -4.58 12.27
C ILE A 59 7.97 -5.13 10.95
N GLY A 60 8.30 -4.49 9.83
CA GLY A 60 7.87 -4.96 8.52
C GLY A 60 8.70 -4.34 7.40
N ARG A 61 8.91 -5.09 6.32
CA ARG A 61 9.56 -4.63 5.10
C ARG A 61 8.99 -5.32 3.89
N LYS A 62 8.74 -4.56 2.82
CA LYS A 62 8.26 -5.12 1.54
C LYS A 62 8.81 -4.34 0.36
N GLN A 63 9.12 -5.05 -0.73
CA GLN A 63 9.35 -4.47 -2.05
C GLN A 63 8.19 -4.85 -2.95
N ILE A 64 7.63 -3.87 -3.65
CA ILE A 64 6.46 -4.03 -4.50
C ILE A 64 6.86 -3.58 -5.92
N PRO A 65 6.86 -4.49 -6.91
CA PRO A 65 7.14 -4.16 -8.30
C PRO A 65 6.17 -3.10 -8.87
N SER A 66 6.63 -2.34 -9.87
CA SER A 66 5.77 -1.39 -10.60
C SER A 66 4.56 -2.03 -11.24
N SER A 67 4.73 -3.23 -11.80
CA SER A 67 3.63 -4.04 -12.32
C SER A 67 2.54 -4.34 -11.28
N THR A 68 2.90 -4.34 -9.99
CA THR A 68 1.99 -4.62 -8.88
C THR A 68 1.40 -3.33 -8.32
N TYR A 69 2.20 -2.30 -8.00
CA TYR A 69 1.63 -1.09 -7.40
C TYR A 69 0.84 -0.23 -8.39
N SER A 70 1.08 -0.36 -9.70
CA SER A 70 0.31 0.35 -10.72
C SER A 70 -1.12 -0.18 -10.84
N ASP A 71 -1.43 -1.37 -10.33
CA ASP A 71 -2.79 -1.89 -10.24
C ASP A 71 -3.30 -1.72 -8.81
N LYS A 72 -4.42 -1.00 -8.65
CA LYS A 72 -5.01 -0.68 -7.35
C LYS A 72 -5.34 -1.93 -6.53
N ARG A 73 -5.88 -2.97 -7.16
CA ARG A 73 -6.25 -4.22 -6.47
C ARG A 73 -5.02 -5.01 -6.06
N GLN A 74 -4.02 -5.07 -6.93
CA GLN A 74 -2.77 -5.75 -6.63
C GLN A 74 -1.98 -5.03 -5.54
N LEU A 75 -1.95 -3.69 -5.53
CA LEU A 75 -1.38 -2.91 -4.44
C LEU A 75 -2.10 -3.18 -3.11
N ALA A 76 -3.43 -3.13 -3.11
CA ALA A 76 -4.24 -3.40 -1.91
C ALA A 76 -3.92 -4.80 -1.34
N SER A 77 -3.93 -5.82 -2.18
CA SER A 77 -3.59 -7.19 -1.78
C SER A 77 -2.16 -7.30 -1.23
N ALA A 78 -1.19 -6.62 -1.85
CA ALA A 78 0.19 -6.61 -1.37
C ALA A 78 0.32 -5.95 0.01
N LEU A 79 -0.42 -4.88 0.28
CA LEU A 79 -0.46 -4.17 1.56
C LEU A 79 -1.18 -5.00 2.63
N GLU A 80 -2.34 -5.57 2.33
CA GLU A 80 -3.08 -6.46 3.23
C GLU A 80 -2.25 -7.66 3.68
N GLN A 81 -1.51 -8.27 2.74
CA GLN A 81 -0.59 -9.36 3.06
C GLN A 81 0.53 -8.92 4.01
N ALA A 82 1.12 -7.73 3.78
CA ALA A 82 2.14 -7.20 4.68
C ALA A 82 1.58 -6.87 6.08
N ARG A 83 0.36 -6.34 6.13
CA ARG A 83 -0.36 -6.08 7.37
C ARG A 83 -0.63 -7.38 8.14
N ALA A 84 -1.05 -8.44 7.46
CA ALA A 84 -1.29 -9.75 8.06
C ALA A 84 0.01 -10.35 8.64
N GLU A 85 1.14 -10.22 7.94
CA GLU A 85 2.46 -10.64 8.45
C GLU A 85 2.81 -9.93 9.75
N ILE A 86 2.69 -8.61 9.79
CA ILE A 86 2.92 -7.79 10.99
C ILE A 86 1.99 -8.18 12.14
N SER A 87 0.69 -8.40 11.87
CA SER A 87 -0.27 -8.83 12.89
C SER A 87 0.01 -10.24 13.42
N ASN A 88 0.49 -11.15 12.57
CA ASN A 88 0.90 -12.48 13.02
C ASN A 88 2.12 -12.44 13.96
N GLU A 89 2.95 -11.38 13.89
CA GLU A 89 4.05 -11.13 14.81
C GLU A 89 3.61 -10.49 16.14
N GLY A 90 2.31 -10.22 16.31
CA GLY A 90 1.73 -9.71 17.56
C GLY A 90 1.55 -8.19 17.60
N TYR A 91 1.61 -7.52 16.44
CA TYR A 91 1.38 -6.08 16.34
C TYR A 91 -0.04 -5.75 15.87
N ASP A 92 -0.75 -4.96 16.66
CA ASP A 92 -2.12 -4.53 16.33
C ASP A 92 -2.10 -3.30 15.41
N LEU A 93 -2.60 -3.48 14.19
CA LEU A 93 -2.78 -2.42 13.19
C LEU A 93 -4.21 -1.88 13.24
N GLU A 94 -4.40 -0.59 13.05
CA GLU A 94 -5.73 0.01 12.89
C GLU A 94 -6.39 -0.52 11.61
N PRO A 95 -7.73 -0.69 11.59
CA PRO A 95 -8.45 -1.10 10.38
C PRO A 95 -8.09 -0.18 9.20
N TRP A 96 -7.81 -0.78 8.05
CA TRP A 96 -7.48 -0.05 6.84
C TRP A 96 -8.26 -0.61 5.67
N THR A 97 -8.72 0.28 4.80
CA THR A 97 -9.29 -0.06 3.50
C THR A 97 -8.59 0.76 2.44
N MET A 98 -8.51 0.20 1.23
CA MET A 98 -7.95 0.93 0.09
C MET A 98 -8.73 2.25 -0.11
N PRO A 99 -8.07 3.41 -0.14
CA PRO A 99 -8.75 4.68 -0.36
C PRO A 99 -9.35 4.73 -1.77
N THR A 100 -10.58 5.23 -1.89
CA THR A 100 -11.32 5.38 -3.17
C THR A 100 -10.70 6.42 -4.07
#